data_AF-A0A660UMT7-F1
#
_entry.id   AF-A0A660UMT7-F1
#
_cell.length_a   1.000
_cell.length_b   1.000
_cell.length_c   1.000
_cell.angle_alpha   90.00
_cell.angle_beta   90.00
_cell.angle_gamma   90.00
#
_symmetry.space_group_name_H-M   'P 1'
#
loop_
_entity.id
_entity.type
_entity.pdbx_description
1 polymer ?
#
loop_
_entity_poly.entity_id
_entity_poly.type
_entity_poly.pdbx_seq_one_letter_code
_entity_poly.pdbx_strand_id
1 'polypeptide(L)'
;MWTLNKPEPVKLIIGILAADAGCLTASRDRITSKFGPADLIGDVWPFTQTDYYADQAGEHILRQFVTIDNPIDPGELAAIKHKTNKMEQTLAAQLDVGLRRPVNLDPGYIEPSKLVLASTKNFSHRIYIGDNMYAEVTLTYSKGSWLDYRYTFADYKQDKYHNFFSKARERLLEQIRSI
;
A
#
# COMPACT_ATOMS: atom_id res chain seq x y z
N MET A 1 -34.65 -12.84 -7.76
CA MET A 1 -33.59 -12.31 -8.64
C MET A 1 -32.81 -11.32 -7.81
N TRP A 2 -31.49 -11.47 -7.71
CA TRP A 2 -30.67 -10.60 -6.85
C TRP A 2 -30.39 -9.28 -7.56
N THR A 3 -30.62 -8.15 -6.88
CA THR A 3 -30.15 -6.84 -7.33
C THR A 3 -28.73 -6.65 -6.81
N LEU A 4 -27.76 -6.55 -7.72
CA LEU A 4 -26.36 -6.33 -7.37
C LEU A 4 -26.09 -4.83 -7.28
N ASN A 5 -25.61 -4.38 -6.12
CA ASN A 5 -25.11 -3.01 -5.96
C ASN A 5 -23.65 -2.95 -6.38
N LYS A 6 -23.23 -1.82 -6.96
CA LYS A 6 -21.81 -1.55 -7.19
C LYS A 6 -21.09 -1.41 -5.84
N PRO A 7 -19.83 -1.85 -5.75
CA PRO A 7 -19.03 -1.60 -4.55
C PRO A 7 -18.82 -0.09 -4.37
N GLU A 8 -18.77 0.34 -3.12
CA GLU A 8 -18.34 1.70 -2.79
C GLU A 8 -16.87 1.88 -3.16
N PRO A 9 -16.47 3.07 -3.65
CA PRO A 9 -15.08 3.33 -3.99
C PRO A 9 -14.20 3.38 -2.73
N VAL A 10 -12.92 3.01 -2.89
CA VAL A 10 -11.96 2.86 -1.80
C VAL A 10 -10.71 3.73 -2.02
N LYS A 11 -10.01 4.06 -0.93
CA LYS A 11 -8.80 4.88 -0.99
C LYS A 11 -7.59 4.02 -1.33
N LEU A 12 -7.02 4.21 -2.51
CA LEU A 12 -5.75 3.58 -2.86
C LEU A 12 -4.64 4.09 -1.94
N ILE A 13 -3.96 3.17 -1.28
CA ILE A 13 -2.76 3.41 -0.46
C ILE A 13 -1.62 2.54 -1.00
N ILE A 14 -0.41 3.09 -1.05
CA ILE A 14 0.79 2.36 -1.43
C ILE A 14 1.85 2.56 -0.36
N GLY A 15 2.26 1.45 0.27
CA GLY A 15 3.44 1.40 1.12
C GLY A 15 4.70 1.30 0.27
N ILE A 16 5.66 2.18 0.54
CA ILE A 16 6.94 2.24 -0.16
C ILE A 16 8.03 1.80 0.84
N LEU A 17 8.80 0.78 0.50
CA LEU A 17 10.13 0.59 1.06
C LEU A 17 11.15 1.01 0.00
N ALA A 18 12.13 1.80 0.39
CA ALA A 18 13.15 2.32 -0.52
C ALA A 18 14.55 2.25 0.13
N ALA A 19 15.57 1.95 -0.67
CA ALA A 19 16.95 1.85 -0.22
C ALA A 19 17.52 3.17 0.34
N ASP A 20 17.09 4.30 -0.24
CA ASP A 20 17.50 5.64 0.16
C ASP A 20 16.44 6.69 -0.20
N ALA A 21 16.72 7.96 0.10
CA ALA A 21 15.82 9.08 -0.16
C ALA A 21 15.60 9.38 -1.66
N GLY A 22 16.58 9.07 -2.51
CA GLY A 22 16.47 9.21 -3.97
C GLY A 22 15.51 8.19 -4.54
N CYS A 23 15.66 6.92 -4.14
CA CYS A 23 14.75 5.82 -4.46
C CYS A 23 13.33 6.12 -3.98
N LEU A 24 13.19 6.70 -2.79
CA LEU A 24 11.88 7.09 -2.25
C LEU A 24 11.21 8.19 -3.08
N THR A 25 11.97 9.20 -3.48
CA THR A 25 11.47 10.30 -4.34
C THR A 25 11.05 9.78 -5.70
N ALA A 26 11.89 8.99 -6.36
CA ALA A 26 11.58 8.38 -7.65
C ALA A 26 10.34 7.47 -7.58
N SER A 27 10.16 6.75 -6.46
CA SER A 27 8.96 5.94 -6.21
C SER A 27 7.70 6.78 -6.17
N ARG A 28 7.71 7.89 -5.41
CA ARG A 28 6.57 8.81 -5.33
C ARG A 28 6.20 9.38 -6.68
N ASP A 29 7.19 9.89 -7.42
CA ASP A 29 6.97 10.49 -8.75
C ASP A 29 6.37 9.48 -9.73
N ARG A 30 6.86 8.24 -9.68
CA ARG A 30 6.36 7.15 -10.52
C ARG A 30 4.93 6.76 -10.15
N ILE A 31 4.62 6.69 -8.86
CA ILE A 31 3.28 6.40 -8.33
C ILE A 31 2.31 7.48 -8.77
N THR A 32 2.64 8.76 -8.56
CA THR A 32 1.73 9.87 -8.87
C THR A 32 1.53 10.05 -10.37
N SER A 33 2.59 9.86 -11.16
CA SER A 33 2.48 9.81 -12.63
C SER A 33 1.56 8.68 -13.11
N LYS A 34 1.55 7.54 -12.42
CA LYS A 34 0.79 6.35 -12.87
C LYS A 34 -0.66 6.34 -12.41
N PHE A 35 -0.94 6.77 -11.19
CA PHE A 35 -2.25 6.63 -10.55
C PHE A 35 -2.99 7.95 -10.34
N GLY A 36 -2.31 9.09 -10.53
CA GLY A 36 -2.87 10.42 -10.26
C GLY A 36 -2.22 11.09 -9.05
N PRO A 37 -2.60 12.34 -8.75
CA PRO A 37 -1.99 13.11 -7.66
C PRO A 37 -2.16 12.41 -6.31
N ALA A 38 -1.17 12.55 -5.45
CA ALA A 38 -1.28 12.13 -4.06
C ALA A 38 -2.04 13.19 -3.25
N ASP A 39 -2.98 12.75 -2.41
CA ASP A 39 -3.71 13.62 -1.48
C ASP A 39 -3.13 13.56 -0.06
N LEU A 40 -2.45 12.47 0.30
CA LEU A 40 -1.64 12.36 1.51
C LEU A 40 -0.29 11.69 1.21
N ILE A 41 0.76 12.27 1.78
CA ILE A 41 2.11 11.73 1.80
C ILE A 41 2.52 11.64 3.27
N GLY A 42 2.87 10.44 3.72
CA GLY A 42 3.26 10.20 5.11
C GLY A 42 4.67 10.69 5.42
N ASP A 43 4.99 10.77 6.71
CA ASP A 43 6.36 10.97 7.16
C ASP A 43 7.27 9.83 6.68
N VAL A 44 8.57 10.11 6.62
CA VAL A 44 9.58 9.12 6.28
C VAL A 44 10.17 8.57 7.58
N TRP A 45 10.25 7.25 7.72
CA TRP A 45 10.91 6.64 8.86
C TRP A 45 11.77 5.43 8.47
N PRO A 46 12.80 5.10 9.26
CA PRO A 46 13.56 3.86 9.06
C PRO A 46 12.66 2.63 9.21
N PHE A 47 12.86 1.65 8.35
CA PHE A 47 12.25 0.32 8.44
C PHE A 47 13.22 -0.64 9.13
N THR A 48 12.90 -1.00 10.37
CA THR A 48 13.79 -1.79 11.26
C THR A 48 13.16 -3.12 11.70
N GLN A 49 12.09 -3.57 11.05
CA GLN A 49 11.33 -4.73 11.53
C GLN A 49 11.94 -6.08 11.16
N THR A 50 12.76 -6.13 10.11
CA THR A 50 13.38 -7.37 9.65
C THR A 50 14.52 -7.06 8.69
N ASP A 51 15.57 -7.88 8.75
CA ASP A 51 16.70 -7.85 7.81
C ASP A 51 16.41 -8.59 6.51
N TYR A 52 15.18 -9.12 6.33
CA TYR A 52 14.77 -9.89 5.15
C TYR A 52 15.06 -9.21 3.80
N TYR A 53 15.08 -7.87 3.79
CA TYR A 53 15.31 -7.08 2.58
C TYR A 53 16.75 -6.58 2.43
N ALA A 54 17.65 -6.82 3.40
CA ALA A 54 19.00 -6.25 3.41
C ALA A 54 19.79 -6.60 2.13
N ASP A 55 19.77 -7.87 1.72
CA ASP A 55 20.45 -8.35 0.51
C ASP A 55 19.87 -7.77 -0.80
N GLN A 56 18.65 -7.24 -0.77
CA GLN A 56 17.93 -6.78 -1.96
C GLN A 56 17.87 -5.26 -2.08
N ALA A 57 17.68 -4.58 -0.95
CA ALA A 57 17.36 -3.16 -0.85
C ALA A 57 18.35 -2.40 0.06
N GLY A 58 19.38 -3.05 0.59
CA GLY A 58 20.36 -2.44 1.49
C GLY A 58 19.89 -2.39 2.95
N GLU A 59 20.78 -1.92 3.83
CA GLU A 59 20.60 -1.98 5.29
C GLU A 59 19.81 -0.80 5.89
N HIS A 60 19.63 0.29 5.13
CA HIS A 60 19.04 1.53 5.63
C HIS A 60 17.71 1.87 4.96
N ILE A 61 16.82 0.88 4.92
CA ILE A 61 15.54 0.98 4.22
C ILE A 61 14.66 2.06 4.86
N LEU A 62 14.12 2.94 4.02
CA LEU A 62 13.13 3.95 4.37
C LEU A 62 11.73 3.43 4.06
N ARG A 63 10.78 3.69 4.96
CA ARG A 63 9.35 3.49 4.75
C ARG A 63 8.66 4.84 4.56
N GLN A 64 7.72 4.87 3.62
CA GLN A 64 6.73 5.92 3.51
C GLN A 64 5.42 5.35 2.98
N PHE A 65 4.30 6.01 3.29
CA PHE A 65 3.02 5.75 2.65
C PHE A 65 2.59 6.93 1.79
N VAL A 66 1.89 6.61 0.71
CA VAL A 66 1.19 7.60 -0.11
C VAL A 66 -0.22 7.12 -0.38
N THR A 67 -1.17 8.05 -0.45
CA THR A 67 -2.52 7.78 -0.95
C THR A 67 -2.81 8.60 -2.18
N ILE A 68 -3.70 8.09 -3.03
CA ILE A 68 -4.07 8.73 -4.31
C ILE A 68 -5.41 9.43 -4.15
N ASP A 69 -5.50 10.65 -4.69
CA ASP A 69 -6.64 11.53 -4.53
C ASP A 69 -7.93 10.87 -5.02
N ASN A 70 -7.96 10.40 -6.28
CA ASN A 70 -9.12 9.73 -6.84
C ASN A 70 -9.33 8.35 -6.19
N PRO A 71 -10.49 8.11 -5.53
CA PRO A 71 -10.87 6.77 -5.08
C PRO A 71 -10.97 5.78 -6.25
N ILE A 72 -10.65 4.52 -5.97
CA ILE A 72 -10.63 3.45 -6.97
C ILE A 72 -11.79 2.48 -6.77
N ASP A 73 -12.13 1.70 -7.80
CA ASP A 73 -12.95 0.49 -7.60
C ASP A 73 -12.08 -0.57 -6.88
N PRO A 74 -12.55 -1.17 -5.76
CA PRO A 74 -11.77 -2.19 -5.05
C PRO A 74 -11.41 -3.41 -5.93
N GLY A 75 -12.16 -3.69 -6.99
CA GLY A 75 -11.86 -4.73 -7.98
C GLY A 75 -10.59 -4.47 -8.79
N GLU A 76 -10.08 -3.23 -8.83
CA GLU A 76 -8.85 -2.89 -9.57
C GLU A 76 -7.57 -3.34 -8.85
N LEU A 77 -7.67 -3.81 -7.59
CA LEU A 77 -6.51 -4.06 -6.74
C LEU A 77 -5.51 -5.07 -7.36
N ALA A 78 -6.01 -6.12 -8.03
CA ALA A 78 -5.15 -7.10 -8.72
C ALA A 78 -4.35 -6.45 -9.85
N ALA A 79 -5.02 -5.67 -10.71
CA ALA A 79 -4.38 -4.94 -11.80
C ALA A 79 -3.39 -3.87 -11.29
N ILE A 80 -3.70 -3.22 -10.17
CA ILE A 80 -2.81 -2.27 -9.50
C ILE A 80 -1.54 -2.99 -9.01
N LYS A 81 -1.65 -4.18 -8.40
CA LYS A 81 -0.47 -4.95 -7.97
C LYS A 81 0.43 -5.35 -9.13
N HIS A 82 -0.13 -5.73 -10.27
CA HIS A 82 0.66 -5.95 -11.49
C HIS A 82 1.40 -4.69 -11.95
N LYS A 83 0.72 -3.54 -11.93
CA LYS A 83 1.34 -2.24 -12.27
C LYS A 83 2.49 -1.94 -11.30
N THR A 84 2.31 -2.08 -9.99
CA THR A 84 3.37 -1.78 -9.01
C THR A 84 4.56 -2.72 -9.11
N ASN A 85 4.34 -4.02 -9.33
CA ASN A 85 5.41 -4.99 -9.57
C ASN A 85 6.28 -4.58 -10.79
N LYS A 86 5.64 -4.16 -11.88
CA LYS A 86 6.35 -3.66 -13.07
C LYS A 86 7.09 -2.35 -12.80
N MET A 87 6.54 -1.48 -11.96
CA MET A 87 7.19 -0.24 -11.56
C MET A 87 8.47 -0.51 -10.75
N GLU A 88 8.45 -1.47 -9.82
CA GLU A 88 9.66 -1.87 -9.09
C GLU A 88 10.77 -2.32 -10.04
N GLN A 89 10.45 -3.15 -11.04
CA GLN A 89 11.42 -3.61 -12.05
C GLN A 89 11.99 -2.43 -12.87
N THR A 90 11.12 -1.49 -13.23
CA THR A 90 11.54 -0.29 -13.98
C THR A 90 12.46 0.58 -13.14
N LEU A 91 12.11 0.82 -11.87
CA LEU A 91 12.89 1.63 -10.94
C LEU A 91 14.25 0.97 -10.64
N ALA A 92 14.29 -0.35 -10.47
CA ALA A 92 15.54 -1.08 -10.28
C ALA A 92 16.51 -0.85 -11.46
N ALA A 93 16.02 -0.89 -12.70
CA ALA A 93 16.83 -0.66 -13.89
C ALA A 93 17.24 0.82 -14.09
N GLN A 94 16.41 1.77 -13.65
CA GLN A 94 16.64 3.20 -13.85
C GLN A 94 17.55 3.83 -12.79
N LEU A 95 17.43 3.39 -11.53
CA LEU A 95 18.17 3.95 -10.41
C LEU A 95 19.61 3.44 -10.36
N ASP A 96 19.85 2.20 -10.80
CA ASP A 96 21.17 1.55 -10.90
C ASP A 96 22.09 1.74 -9.67
N VAL A 97 21.51 1.71 -8.47
CA VAL A 97 22.22 1.90 -7.20
C VAL A 97 22.96 0.63 -6.73
N GLY A 98 23.26 -0.30 -7.63
CA GLY A 98 23.92 -1.57 -7.31
C GLY A 98 23.06 -2.58 -6.54
N LEU A 99 21.76 -2.32 -6.37
CA LEU A 99 20.82 -3.17 -5.66
C LEU A 99 19.81 -3.82 -6.61
N ARG A 100 19.48 -5.10 -6.38
CA ARG A 100 18.56 -5.84 -7.27
C ARG A 100 17.11 -5.36 -7.15
N ARG A 101 16.71 -4.87 -5.98
CA ARG A 101 15.35 -4.38 -5.71
C ARG A 101 15.41 -3.20 -4.74
N PRO A 102 15.85 -2.02 -5.20
CA PRO A 102 16.01 -0.83 -4.34
C PRO A 102 14.67 -0.27 -3.86
N VAL A 103 13.56 -0.72 -4.43
CA VAL A 103 12.20 -0.27 -4.10
C VAL A 103 11.26 -1.47 -4.02
N ASN A 104 10.39 -1.48 -3.01
CA ASN A 104 9.24 -2.37 -2.88
C ASN A 104 7.96 -1.52 -2.71
N LEU A 105 6.97 -1.79 -3.55
CA LEU A 105 5.68 -1.11 -3.60
C LEU A 105 4.55 -2.08 -3.22
N ASP A 106 3.97 -1.84 -2.05
CA ASP A 106 2.87 -2.61 -1.49
C ASP A 106 1.55 -1.86 -1.66
N PRO A 107 0.81 -2.08 -2.78
CA PRO A 107 -0.49 -1.47 -2.94
C PRO A 107 -1.54 -2.18 -2.09
N GLY A 108 -2.47 -1.37 -1.62
CA GLY A 108 -3.66 -1.79 -0.92
C GLY A 108 -4.75 -0.75 -1.06
N TYR A 109 -5.82 -0.93 -0.31
CA TYR A 109 -6.81 0.11 -0.14
C TYR A 109 -7.29 0.22 1.30
N ILE A 110 -7.69 1.42 1.66
CA ILE A 110 -8.47 1.69 2.86
C ILE A 110 -9.93 1.86 2.45
N GLU A 111 -10.82 1.24 3.22
CA GLU A 111 -12.25 1.52 3.21
C GLU A 111 -12.68 1.89 4.64
N PRO A 112 -13.95 2.30 4.90
CA PRO A 112 -14.37 2.74 6.22
C PRO A 112 -14.12 1.75 7.37
N SER A 113 -14.00 0.45 7.08
CA SER A 113 -13.91 -0.61 8.09
C SER A 113 -12.60 -1.39 8.10
N LYS A 114 -11.72 -1.22 7.11
CA LYS A 114 -10.52 -2.06 6.98
C LYS A 114 -9.45 -1.48 6.06
N LEU A 115 -8.24 -2.00 6.25
CA LEU A 115 -7.11 -1.88 5.34
C LEU A 115 -6.87 -3.24 4.69
N VAL A 116 -6.79 -3.27 3.37
CA VAL A 116 -6.56 -4.47 2.57
C VAL A 116 -5.28 -4.31 1.77
N LEU A 117 -4.40 -5.32 1.78
CA LEU A 117 -3.16 -5.33 0.99
C LEU A 117 -3.19 -6.41 -0.08
N ALA A 118 -2.60 -6.13 -1.24
CA ALA A 118 -2.43 -7.09 -2.32
C ALA A 118 -1.10 -7.88 -2.19
N SER A 119 -1.12 -9.15 -2.59
CA SER A 119 0.06 -10.01 -2.58
C SER A 119 0.10 -10.94 -3.79
N THR A 120 1.31 -11.27 -4.23
CA THR A 120 1.56 -12.34 -5.22
C THR A 120 1.64 -13.72 -4.58
N LYS A 121 1.71 -13.79 -3.24
CA LYS A 121 1.92 -15.03 -2.50
C LYS A 121 0.63 -15.46 -1.81
N ASN A 122 0.16 -16.66 -2.09
CA ASN A 122 -0.94 -17.26 -1.34
C ASN A 122 -0.49 -17.57 0.11
N PHE A 123 -1.42 -17.48 1.06
CA PHE A 123 -1.25 -17.92 2.44
C PHE A 123 -2.62 -18.22 3.09
N SER A 124 -2.62 -18.82 4.28
CA SER A 124 -3.84 -19.33 4.94
C SER A 124 -5.01 -18.34 5.08
N HIS A 125 -4.75 -17.03 5.24
CA HIS A 125 -5.77 -16.00 5.38
C HIS A 125 -5.98 -15.15 4.11
N ARG A 126 -5.23 -15.44 3.04
CA ARG A 126 -5.26 -14.67 1.80
C ARG A 126 -6.29 -15.23 0.85
N ILE A 127 -7.08 -14.32 0.27
CA ILE A 127 -8.18 -14.65 -0.64
C ILE A 127 -7.72 -14.35 -2.06
N TYR A 128 -7.96 -15.27 -2.99
CA TYR A 128 -7.69 -15.03 -4.40
C TYR A 128 -8.64 -13.97 -4.95
N ILE A 129 -8.10 -12.94 -5.61
CA ILE A 129 -8.87 -11.81 -6.16
C ILE A 129 -8.80 -11.70 -7.69
N GLY A 130 -8.31 -12.73 -8.37
CA GLY A 130 -8.10 -12.73 -9.82
C GLY A 130 -6.66 -12.40 -10.22
N ASP A 131 -6.33 -12.64 -11.50
CA ASP A 131 -5.04 -12.33 -12.12
C ASP A 131 -3.80 -12.83 -11.36
N ASN A 132 -3.86 -14.03 -10.76
CA ASN A 132 -2.78 -14.58 -9.93
C ASN A 132 -2.41 -13.69 -8.72
N MET A 133 -3.34 -12.85 -8.27
CA MET A 133 -3.19 -11.99 -7.09
C MET A 133 -4.10 -12.44 -5.96
N TYR A 134 -3.63 -12.17 -4.75
CA TYR A 134 -4.34 -12.41 -3.51
C TYR A 134 -4.49 -11.11 -2.73
N ALA A 135 -5.48 -11.05 -1.86
CA ALA A 135 -5.66 -9.96 -0.91
C ALA A 135 -5.80 -10.49 0.51
N GLU A 136 -5.43 -9.66 1.48
CA GLU A 136 -5.66 -9.90 2.90
C GLU A 136 -6.23 -8.66 3.56
N VAL A 137 -7.14 -8.86 4.52
CA VAL A 137 -7.49 -7.80 5.47
C VAL A 137 -6.35 -7.68 6.47
N THR A 138 -5.51 -6.66 6.33
CA THR A 138 -4.33 -6.48 7.17
C THR A 138 -4.68 -5.87 8.54
N LEU A 139 -5.64 -4.94 8.56
CA LEU A 139 -6.19 -4.33 9.78
C LEU A 139 -7.70 -4.12 9.60
N THR A 140 -8.46 -4.16 10.69
CA THR A 140 -9.84 -3.65 10.73
C THR A 140 -9.92 -2.38 11.56
N TYR A 141 -10.91 -1.53 11.29
CA TYR A 141 -11.19 -0.34 12.07
C TYR A 141 -12.52 -0.49 12.79
N SER A 142 -12.50 -0.40 14.12
CA SER A 142 -13.69 -0.55 14.95
C SER A 142 -13.58 0.31 16.19
N LYS A 143 -14.69 0.95 16.57
CA LYS A 143 -14.79 1.78 17.80
C LYS A 143 -13.65 2.80 17.96
N GLY A 144 -13.18 3.38 16.86
CA GLY A 144 -12.16 4.43 16.90
C GLY A 144 -10.71 3.94 16.83
N SER A 145 -10.46 2.64 16.68
CA SER A 145 -9.11 2.08 16.65
C SER A 145 -8.91 1.07 15.51
N TRP A 146 -7.65 0.96 15.08
CA TRP A 146 -7.18 -0.10 14.20
C TRP A 146 -6.90 -1.35 15.04
N LEU A 147 -7.45 -2.48 14.62
CA LEU A 147 -7.30 -3.79 15.25
C LEU A 147 -6.46 -4.68 14.34
N ASP A 148 -5.41 -5.25 14.93
CA ASP A 148 -4.52 -6.19 14.27
C ASP A 148 -4.98 -7.65 14.45
N TYR A 149 -4.39 -8.51 13.62
CA TYR A 149 -4.56 -9.94 13.65
C TYR A 149 -3.23 -10.63 13.96
N ARG A 150 -3.30 -11.94 14.24
CA ARG A 150 -2.12 -12.79 14.45
C ARG A 150 -1.12 -12.76 13.29
N TYR A 151 -1.59 -12.42 12.09
CA TYR A 151 -0.81 -12.39 10.85
C TYR A 151 -0.46 -10.96 10.38
N THR A 152 -0.93 -9.92 11.07
CA THR A 152 -0.59 -8.53 10.73
C THR A 152 0.90 -8.30 10.91
N PHE A 153 1.53 -7.67 9.91
CA PHE A 153 2.95 -7.33 9.92
C PHE A 153 3.32 -6.47 11.14
N ALA A 154 4.50 -6.68 11.72
CA ALA A 154 4.92 -6.02 12.96
C ALA A 154 4.96 -4.49 12.85
N ASP A 155 5.33 -3.95 11.69
CA ASP A 155 5.29 -2.52 11.42
C ASP A 155 3.87 -1.95 11.44
N TYR A 156 2.90 -2.67 10.87
CA TYR A 156 1.51 -2.22 10.76
C TYR A 156 0.79 -2.14 12.12
N LYS A 157 1.39 -2.67 13.19
CA LYS A 157 0.86 -2.59 14.57
C LYS A 157 1.25 -1.30 15.30
N GLN A 158 2.14 -0.50 14.72
CA GLN A 158 2.70 0.68 15.38
C GLN A 158 1.76 1.89 15.25
N ASP A 159 1.67 2.70 16.30
CA ASP A 159 0.80 3.88 16.34
C ASP A 159 1.05 4.88 15.19
N LYS A 160 2.31 5.02 14.76
CA LYS A 160 2.65 5.90 13.63
C LYS A 160 1.99 5.45 12.30
N TYR A 161 1.80 4.14 12.11
CA TYR A 161 1.09 3.59 10.95
C TYR A 161 -0.41 3.84 11.09
N HIS A 162 -0.98 3.52 12.25
CA HIS A 162 -2.38 3.77 12.57
C HIS A 162 -2.77 5.25 12.40
N ASN A 163 -1.93 6.18 12.84
CA ASN A 163 -2.15 7.62 12.67
C ASN A 163 -2.24 8.03 11.20
N PHE A 164 -1.37 7.49 10.34
CA PHE A 164 -1.45 7.74 8.90
C PHE A 164 -2.71 7.11 8.29
N PHE A 165 -3.02 5.86 8.63
CA PHE A 165 -4.20 5.15 8.11
C PHE A 165 -5.51 5.83 8.53
N SER A 166 -5.58 6.38 9.75
CA SER A 166 -6.73 7.16 10.20
C SER A 166 -6.94 8.42 9.35
N LYS A 167 -5.88 9.18 9.05
CA LYS A 167 -5.95 10.34 8.15
C LYS A 167 -6.42 9.96 6.75
N ALA A 168 -5.89 8.86 6.20
CA ALA A 168 -6.30 8.34 4.90
C ALA A 168 -7.77 7.89 4.88
N ARG A 169 -8.23 7.26 5.97
CA ARG A 169 -9.63 6.87 6.15
C ARG A 169 -10.55 8.08 6.26
N GLU A 170 -10.17 9.10 7.03
CA GLU A 170 -10.93 10.35 7.15
C GLU A 170 -11.07 11.04 5.79
N ARG A 171 -9.97 11.14 5.04
CA ARG A 171 -9.96 11.69 3.69
C ARG A 171 -10.91 10.94 2.75
N LEU A 172 -10.93 9.61 2.80
CA LEU A 172 -11.89 8.81 2.02
C LEU A 172 -13.34 9.13 2.40
N LEU A 173 -13.65 9.24 3.68
CA LEU A 173 -15.01 9.53 4.15
C LEU A 173 -15.49 10.90 3.69
N GLU A 174 -14.60 11.90 3.64
CA GLU A 174 -14.90 13.23 3.08
C GLU A 174 -15.21 13.14 1.58
N GLN A 175 -14.42 12.37 0.82
CA GLN A 175 -14.60 12.20 -0.61
C GLN A 175 -15.88 11.45 -0.96
N ILE A 176 -16.20 10.36 -0.26
CA ILE A 176 -17.44 9.60 -0.48
C ILE A 176 -18.67 10.47 -0.19
N ARG A 177 -18.62 11.35 0.82
CA ARG A 177 -19.73 12.27 1.13
C ARG A 177 -19.94 13.37 0.09
N SER A 178 -18.94 13.60 -0.76
CA SER A 178 -18.94 14.66 -1.78
C SER A 178 -19.37 14.15 -3.17
N ILE A 179 -19.66 12.85 -3.28
CA ILE A 179 -20.22 12.19 -4.48
C ILE A 179 -21.75 12.23 -4.38
#